data_AF-A0A8S3SFN0-F1
#
_entry.id   AF-A0A8S3SFN0-F1
#
_cell.length_a   1.000
_cell.length_b   1.000
_cell.length_c   1.000
_cell.angle_alpha   90.00
_cell.angle_beta   90.00
_cell.angle_gamma   90.00
#
_symmetry.space_group_name_H-M   'P 1'
#
loop_
_entity.id
_entity.type
_entity.pdbx_description
1 polymer ?
#
loop_
_entity_poly.entity_id
_entity_poly.type
_entity_poly.pdbx_seq_one_letter_code
_entity_poly.pdbx_strand_id
1 'polypeptide(L)'
;MSGVTTCLRFPGQLNADLRKLAVNMVPFPRLHFFMPGFAPLTARGSQSYRALSVAELTQQVFDAKNMMAACDPRHGRYLTVATIFRGNLSMKDVEEQMLNIQNKNSQYFVEWIPCNVKTAVCDIPPTDMKMSATFIGNSTAIQELFKRVSDQFTVMFRRKAFLFWYTGEGMDELEFTEAESNMNDLISEYQQYQDATVDDNLGDEEYEEEEEQEAEGNQ
;
A
#
# COMPACT_ATOMS: atom_id res chain seq x y z
N MET A 1 -4.21 -12.92 -5.24
CA MET A 1 -4.14 -13.72 -3.99
C MET A 1 -2.92 -14.64 -3.92
N SER A 2 -2.70 -15.56 -4.88
CA SER A 2 -1.55 -16.49 -4.81
C SER A 2 -0.20 -15.80 -4.60
N GLY A 3 0.04 -14.64 -5.21
CA GLY A 3 1.31 -13.93 -5.09
C GLY A 3 1.58 -13.34 -3.69
N VAL A 4 0.54 -12.80 -3.04
CA VAL A 4 0.63 -12.18 -1.71
C VAL A 4 0.99 -13.21 -0.64
N THR A 5 0.44 -14.43 -0.76
CA THR A 5 0.70 -15.52 0.20
C THR A 5 1.89 -16.39 -0.19
N THR A 6 2.66 -16.04 -1.23
CA THR A 6 3.81 -16.84 -1.68
C THR A 6 4.85 -16.97 -0.57
N CYS A 7 5.17 -15.89 0.14
CA CYS A 7 6.18 -15.87 1.20
C CYS A 7 5.82 -16.77 2.40
N LEU A 8 4.57 -17.25 2.51
CA LEU A 8 4.10 -18.14 3.56
C LEU A 8 4.11 -19.60 3.14
N ARG A 9 3.92 -19.85 1.85
CA ARG A 9 3.70 -21.19 1.31
C ARG A 9 4.97 -21.83 0.77
N PHE A 10 5.92 -21.02 0.37
CA PHE A 10 7.15 -21.47 -0.27
C PHE A 10 8.37 -20.87 0.44
N PRO A 11 9.42 -21.68 0.68
CA PRO A 11 10.70 -21.13 1.08
C PRO A 11 11.25 -20.27 -0.07
N GLY A 12 11.60 -19.02 0.24
CA GLY A 12 12.28 -18.10 -0.68
C GLY A 12 13.69 -17.77 -0.20
N GLN A 13 14.49 -17.18 -1.09
CA GLN A 13 15.83 -16.69 -0.75
C GLN A 13 15.76 -15.52 0.25
N LEU A 14 14.67 -14.75 0.19
CA LEU A 14 14.38 -13.65 1.09
C LEU A 14 12.97 -13.80 1.67
N ASN A 15 12.86 -14.43 2.83
CA ASN A 15 11.58 -14.72 3.48
C ASN A 15 11.03 -13.47 4.20
N ALA A 16 9.77 -13.14 3.90
CA ALA A 16 8.96 -12.19 4.66
C ALA A 16 7.79 -12.94 5.29
N ASP A 17 7.89 -13.23 6.59
CA ASP A 17 6.76 -13.68 7.40
C ASP A 17 5.64 -12.62 7.38
N LEU A 18 4.38 -13.01 7.59
CA LEU A 18 3.24 -12.09 7.69
C LEU A 18 3.46 -11.01 8.73
N ARG A 19 4.04 -11.37 9.89
CA ARG A 19 4.37 -10.38 10.93
C ARG A 19 5.40 -9.39 10.42
N LYS A 20 6.44 -9.87 9.75
CA LYS A 20 7.48 -9.02 9.16
C LYS A 20 6.92 -8.13 8.06
N LEU A 21 6.00 -8.64 7.24
CA LEU A 21 5.31 -7.85 6.21
C LEU A 21 4.44 -6.78 6.85
N ALA A 22 3.64 -7.11 7.86
CA ALA A 22 2.77 -6.17 8.56
C ALA A 22 3.58 -5.04 9.21
N VAL A 23 4.66 -5.37 9.93
CA VAL A 23 5.53 -4.38 10.58
C VAL A 23 6.21 -3.45 9.57
N ASN A 24 6.59 -3.95 8.39
CA ASN A 24 7.22 -3.13 7.36
C ASN A 24 6.21 -2.32 6.52
N MET A 25 4.95 -2.77 6.43
CA MET A 25 3.94 -2.18 5.53
C MET A 25 2.97 -1.23 6.24
N VAL A 26 2.80 -1.36 7.55
CA VAL A 26 1.83 -0.58 8.33
C VAL A 26 2.57 0.36 9.28
N PRO A 27 2.90 1.58 8.85
CA PRO A 27 3.51 2.58 9.74
C PRO A 27 2.52 3.08 10.79
N PHE A 28 1.23 3.18 10.43
CA PHE A 28 0.16 3.64 11.31
C PHE A 28 -0.97 2.62 11.42
N PRO A 29 -1.50 2.33 12.61
CA PRO A 29 -2.51 1.29 12.80
C PRO A 29 -3.77 1.45 11.95
N ARG A 30 -4.24 2.69 11.72
CA ARG A 30 -5.44 2.96 10.90
C ARG A 30 -5.18 2.85 9.40
N LEU A 31 -3.94 3.10 8.96
CA LEU A 31 -3.56 3.12 7.54
C LEU A 31 -3.00 1.77 7.08
N HIS A 32 -3.84 0.74 7.16
CA HIS A 32 -3.49 -0.64 6.79
C HIS A 32 -4.21 -1.14 5.52
N PHE A 33 -4.78 -0.23 4.73
CA PHE A 33 -5.43 -0.57 3.46
C PHE A 33 -4.41 -0.54 2.33
N PHE A 34 -4.20 -1.71 1.71
CA PHE A 34 -3.21 -1.86 0.64
C PHE A 34 -3.85 -1.80 -0.75
N MET A 35 -3.08 -1.31 -1.71
CA MET A 35 -3.31 -1.40 -3.14
C MET A 35 -2.49 -2.56 -3.70
N PRO A 36 -3.11 -3.73 -3.94
CA PRO A 36 -2.42 -4.83 -4.58
C PRO A 36 -2.31 -4.60 -6.08
N GLY A 37 -1.20 -5.04 -6.66
CA GLY A 37 -0.97 -5.06 -8.11
C GLY A 37 -0.37 -6.40 -8.53
N PHE A 38 -0.47 -6.71 -9.82
CA PHE A 38 0.11 -7.93 -10.36
C PHE A 38 0.64 -7.72 -11.77
N ALA A 39 1.83 -8.26 -12.02
CA ALA A 39 2.41 -8.32 -13.36
C ALA A 39 2.96 -9.73 -13.61
N PRO A 40 2.87 -10.27 -14.84
CA PRO A 40 2.24 -9.65 -16.01
C PRO A 40 0.73 -9.89 -16.07
N LEU A 41 -0.04 -8.91 -16.55
CA LEU A 41 -1.44 -9.12 -16.95
C LEU A 41 -1.50 -9.52 -18.42
N THR A 42 -1.47 -10.83 -18.68
CA THR A 42 -1.54 -11.39 -20.03
C THR A 42 -2.76 -12.30 -20.19
N ALA A 43 -3.41 -12.19 -21.34
CA ALA A 43 -4.47 -13.12 -21.73
C ALA A 43 -3.90 -14.53 -21.92
N ARG A 44 -4.73 -15.56 -21.68
CA ARG A 44 -4.31 -16.97 -21.69
C ARG A 44 -3.59 -17.42 -22.98
N GLY A 45 -3.91 -16.82 -24.13
CA GLY A 45 -3.28 -17.16 -25.42
C GLY A 45 -2.04 -16.34 -25.79
N SER A 46 -1.75 -15.25 -25.07
CA SER A 46 -0.66 -14.32 -25.41
C SER A 46 0.60 -14.49 -24.55
N GLN A 47 0.54 -15.39 -23.56
CA GLN A 47 1.61 -15.69 -22.61
C GLN A 47 2.92 -16.12 -23.29
N SER A 48 2.85 -16.98 -24.30
CA SER A 48 4.03 -17.56 -24.96
C SER A 48 4.78 -16.58 -25.86
N TYR A 49 4.12 -15.50 -26.30
CA TYR A 49 4.68 -14.54 -27.25
C TYR A 49 5.36 -13.34 -26.59
N ARG A 50 5.22 -13.18 -25.27
CA ARG A 50 5.81 -12.07 -24.52
C ARG A 50 7.07 -12.56 -23.81
N ALA A 51 8.24 -12.14 -24.32
CA ALA A 51 9.43 -12.16 -23.50
C ALA A 51 9.22 -11.18 -22.35
N LEU A 52 9.41 -11.65 -21.12
CA LEU A 52 9.32 -10.84 -19.92
C LEU A 52 10.74 -10.71 -19.37
N SER A 53 11.16 -9.49 -19.06
CA SER A 53 12.37 -9.23 -18.29
C SER A 53 12.02 -8.72 -16.89
N VAL A 54 12.99 -8.74 -15.97
CA VAL A 54 12.82 -8.15 -14.64
C VAL A 54 12.47 -6.66 -14.75
N ALA A 55 13.16 -5.93 -15.63
CA ALA A 55 12.90 -4.51 -15.86
C ALA A 55 11.46 -4.24 -16.32
N GLU A 56 10.95 -5.05 -17.24
CA GLU A 56 9.56 -4.94 -17.71
C GLU A 56 8.54 -5.30 -16.63
N LEU A 57 8.81 -6.33 -15.81
CA LEU A 57 7.95 -6.69 -14.68
C LEU A 57 7.90 -5.56 -13.66
N THR A 58 9.06 -5.00 -13.31
CA THR A 58 9.18 -3.90 -12.35
C THR A 58 8.45 -2.66 -12.88
N GLN A 59 8.60 -2.30 -14.16
CA GLN A 59 7.83 -1.19 -14.76
C GLN A 59 6.33 -1.45 -14.76
N GLN A 60 5.90 -2.66 -15.12
CA GLN A 60 4.49 -3.03 -15.14
C GLN A 60 3.87 -3.03 -13.74
N VAL A 61 4.61 -3.42 -12.71
CA VAL A 61 4.14 -3.43 -11.33
C VAL A 61 3.71 -2.04 -10.86
N PHE A 62 4.46 -0.99 -11.24
CA PHE A 62 4.17 0.39 -10.86
C PHE A 62 3.24 1.11 -11.85
N ASP A 63 2.76 0.44 -12.90
CA ASP A 63 1.77 1.02 -13.81
C ASP A 63 0.38 1.00 -13.18
N ALA A 64 -0.34 2.13 -13.26
CA ALA A 64 -1.69 2.29 -12.69
C ALA A 64 -2.67 1.25 -13.26
N LYS A 65 -2.46 0.81 -14.51
CA LYS A 65 -3.32 -0.19 -15.19
C LYS A 65 -3.25 -1.57 -14.57
N ASN A 66 -2.18 -1.89 -13.85
CA ASN A 66 -1.96 -3.21 -13.26
C ASN A 66 -2.33 -3.26 -11.77
N MET A 67 -2.83 -2.14 -11.23
CA MET A 67 -3.40 -2.06 -9.90
C MET A 67 -4.77 -2.72 -9.88
N MET A 68 -5.03 -3.48 -8.81
CA MET A 68 -6.32 -4.13 -8.58
C MET A 68 -7.28 -3.22 -7.81
N ALA A 69 -6.79 -2.11 -7.27
CA ALA A 69 -7.59 -1.04 -6.71
C ALA A 69 -7.80 0.04 -7.77
N ALA A 70 -9.06 0.47 -7.96
CA ALA A 70 -9.41 1.51 -8.91
C ALA A 70 -9.10 2.92 -8.36
N CYS A 71 -7.80 3.20 -8.22
CA CYS A 71 -7.21 4.49 -7.86
C CYS A 71 -5.95 4.72 -8.71
N ASP A 72 -5.62 5.97 -9.02
CA ASP A 72 -4.34 6.29 -9.67
C ASP A 72 -3.25 6.53 -8.61
N PRO A 73 -2.19 5.70 -8.54
CA PRO A 73 -1.12 5.91 -7.57
C PRO A 73 -0.36 7.23 -7.73
N ARG A 74 -0.47 7.90 -8.88
CA ARG A 74 0.19 9.19 -9.14
C ARG A 74 -0.47 10.36 -8.42
N HIS A 75 -1.73 10.23 -8.01
CA HIS A 75 -2.43 11.27 -7.25
C HIS A 75 -2.07 11.28 -5.75
N GLY A 76 -1.24 10.33 -5.31
CA GLY A 76 -0.79 10.24 -3.94
C GLY A 76 0.69 9.91 -3.84
N ARG A 77 1.09 9.54 -2.62
CA ARG A 77 2.45 9.08 -2.30
C ARG A 77 2.40 7.69 -1.71
N TYR A 78 3.46 6.91 -1.94
CA TYR A 78 3.66 5.61 -1.32
C TYR A 78 4.30 5.79 0.05
N LEU A 79 3.59 5.32 1.08
CA LEU A 79 4.13 5.21 2.45
C LEU A 79 5.10 4.04 2.50
N THR A 80 4.63 2.86 2.07
CA THR A 80 5.42 1.62 2.07
C THR A 80 5.06 0.80 0.84
N VAL A 81 6.02 0.02 0.35
CA VAL A 81 5.85 -0.84 -0.83
C VAL A 81 6.51 -2.18 -0.55
N ALA A 82 5.80 -3.26 -0.81
CA ALA A 82 6.35 -4.60 -0.89
C ALA A 82 6.14 -5.18 -2.29
N THR A 83 7.20 -5.69 -2.90
CA THR A 83 7.13 -6.39 -4.19
C THR A 83 7.68 -7.81 -4.04
N ILE A 84 6.85 -8.78 -4.40
CA ILE A 84 7.17 -10.21 -4.34
C ILE A 84 7.37 -10.71 -5.77
N PHE A 85 8.61 -10.98 -6.13
CA PHE A 85 8.98 -11.60 -7.40
C PHE A 85 8.97 -13.12 -7.29
N ARG A 86 8.55 -13.79 -8.36
CA ARG A 86 8.52 -15.25 -8.45
C ARG A 86 9.14 -15.72 -9.75
N GLY A 87 9.91 -16.81 -9.67
CA GLY A 87 10.61 -17.43 -10.79
C GLY A 87 12.13 -17.40 -10.60
N ASN A 88 12.85 -17.99 -11.55
CA ASN A 88 14.31 -18.02 -11.52
C ASN A 88 14.87 -16.65 -11.90
N LEU A 89 15.17 -15.82 -10.90
CA LEU A 89 15.52 -14.41 -11.03
C LEU A 89 16.82 -14.10 -10.27
N SER A 90 17.65 -13.24 -10.84
CA SER A 90 18.82 -12.68 -10.15
C SER A 90 18.36 -11.64 -9.13
N MET A 91 18.69 -11.85 -7.84
CA MET A 91 18.40 -10.90 -6.75
C MET A 91 18.98 -9.52 -7.05
N LYS A 92 20.21 -9.48 -7.59
CA LYS A 92 20.91 -8.26 -7.94
C LYS A 92 20.13 -7.44 -8.97
N ASP A 93 19.63 -8.11 -10.01
CA ASP A 93 18.90 -7.43 -11.09
C ASP A 93 17.57 -6.87 -10.56
N VAL A 94 16.90 -7.60 -9.67
CA VAL A 94 15.65 -7.13 -9.02
C VAL A 94 15.91 -5.89 -8.18
N GLU A 95 16.93 -5.90 -7.32
CA GLU A 95 17.28 -4.77 -6.46
C GLU A 95 17.68 -3.53 -7.28
N GLU A 96 18.48 -3.72 -8.34
CA GLU A 96 18.89 -2.65 -9.24
C GLU A 96 17.69 -2.00 -9.96
N GLN A 97 16.74 -2.81 -10.45
CA GLN A 97 15.54 -2.29 -11.10
C GLN A 97 14.60 -1.57 -10.13
N MET A 98 14.47 -2.06 -8.89
CA MET A 98 13.65 -1.40 -7.86
C MET A 98 14.26 -0.06 -7.44
N LEU A 99 15.58 0.00 -7.24
CA LEU A 99 16.29 1.25 -6.95
C LEU A 99 16.15 2.26 -8.10
N ASN A 100 16.24 1.80 -9.34
CA ASN A 100 16.05 2.64 -10.53
C ASN A 100 14.64 3.27 -10.57
N ILE A 101 13.59 2.51 -10.23
CA ILE A 101 12.23 3.05 -10.14
C ILE A 101 12.12 4.06 -9.00
N GLN A 102 12.67 3.75 -7.83
CA GLN A 102 12.63 4.66 -6.69
C GLN A 102 13.31 6.00 -7.02
N ASN A 103 14.48 5.97 -7.65
CA ASN A 103 15.21 7.17 -8.05
C ASN A 103 14.48 7.98 -9.13
N LYS A 104 13.83 7.32 -10.11
CA LYS A 104 13.06 8.00 -11.16
C LYS A 104 11.78 8.66 -10.65
N ASN A 105 11.17 8.05 -9.63
CA ASN A 105 9.86 8.40 -9.13
C ASN A 105 9.91 8.90 -7.68
N SER A 106 11.05 9.46 -7.23
CA SER A 106 11.28 9.82 -5.82
C SER A 106 10.17 10.69 -5.24
N GLN A 107 9.61 11.61 -6.03
CA GLN A 107 8.48 12.47 -5.65
C GLN A 107 7.19 11.73 -5.23
N TYR A 108 7.00 10.49 -5.69
CA TYR A 108 5.84 9.66 -5.36
C TYR A 108 6.13 8.75 -4.15
N PHE A 109 7.34 8.73 -3.64
CA PHE A 109 7.70 8.03 -2.42
C PHE A 109 7.82 9.04 -1.29
N VAL A 110 7.34 8.64 -0.12
CA VAL A 110 7.52 9.45 1.07
C VAL A 110 8.99 9.46 1.51
N GLU A 111 9.53 10.64 1.79
CA GLU A 111 10.94 10.84 2.15
C GLU A 111 11.24 10.57 3.63
N TRP A 112 10.27 10.82 4.52
CA TRP A 112 10.44 10.66 5.97
C TRP A 112 10.39 9.19 6.44
N ILE A 113 9.98 8.24 5.57
CA ILE A 113 10.13 6.80 5.84
C ILE A 113 11.37 6.28 5.09
N PRO A 114 12.51 6.09 5.77
CA PRO A 114 13.68 5.50 5.13
C PRO A 114 13.40 4.05 4.72
N CYS A 115 13.96 3.62 3.59
CA CYS A 115 13.88 2.23 3.12
C CYS A 115 12.45 1.66 3.02
N ASN A 116 11.50 2.47 2.53
CA ASN A 116 10.09 2.15 2.38
C ASN A 116 9.75 1.07 1.34
N VAL A 117 10.70 0.67 0.50
CA VAL A 117 10.54 -0.40 -0.47
C VAL A 117 11.17 -1.69 0.04
N LYS A 118 10.37 -2.76 0.13
CA LYS A 118 10.81 -4.13 0.43
C LYS A 118 10.60 -5.04 -0.77
N THR A 119 11.60 -5.84 -1.07
CA THR A 119 11.54 -6.87 -2.09
C THR A 119 11.55 -8.24 -1.44
N ALA A 120 10.91 -9.21 -2.07
CA ALA A 120 11.01 -10.62 -1.73
C ALA A 120 11.09 -11.42 -3.02
N VAL A 121 11.86 -12.50 -3.02
CA VAL A 121 12.03 -13.37 -4.20
C VAL A 121 11.79 -14.82 -3.82
N CYS A 122 10.98 -15.48 -4.63
CA CYS A 122 10.66 -16.89 -4.51
C CYS A 122 11.02 -17.61 -5.81
N ASP A 123 11.79 -18.69 -5.70
CA ASP A 123 12.28 -19.44 -6.86
C ASP A 123 11.15 -20.20 -7.59
N ILE A 124 10.01 -20.42 -6.93
CA ILE A 124 8.88 -21.19 -7.46
C ILE A 124 7.90 -20.25 -8.19
N PRO A 125 7.84 -20.29 -9.54
CA PRO A 125 6.90 -19.49 -10.31
C PRO A 125 5.46 -19.98 -10.14
N PRO A 126 4.45 -19.15 -10.47
CA PRO A 126 3.06 -19.60 -10.54
C PRO A 126 2.83 -20.52 -11.75
N THR A 127 1.74 -21.28 -11.72
CA THR A 127 1.33 -22.12 -12.87
C THR A 127 1.12 -21.26 -14.12
N ASP A 128 1.56 -21.76 -15.26
CA ASP A 128 1.44 -21.14 -16.59
C ASP A 128 2.32 -19.91 -16.87
N MET A 129 3.16 -19.47 -15.94
CA MET A 129 4.08 -18.35 -16.14
C MET A 129 5.51 -18.72 -15.73
N LYS A 130 6.51 -18.22 -16.44
CA LYS A 130 7.92 -18.39 -16.06
C LYS A 130 8.34 -17.45 -14.93
N MET A 131 7.79 -16.24 -14.93
CA MET A 131 8.09 -15.19 -13.96
C MET A 131 6.85 -14.35 -13.68
N SER A 132 6.72 -13.84 -12.47
CA SER A 132 5.66 -12.91 -12.08
C SER A 132 6.13 -12.00 -10.96
N ALA A 133 5.52 -10.84 -10.83
CA ALA A 133 5.70 -9.92 -9.72
C ALA A 133 4.35 -9.55 -9.13
N THR A 134 4.27 -9.57 -7.80
CA THR A 134 3.09 -9.14 -7.05
C THR A 134 3.46 -7.92 -6.26
N PHE A 135 2.65 -6.90 -6.36
CA PHE A 135 2.83 -5.62 -5.72
C PHE A 135 1.84 -5.47 -4.58
N ILE A 136 2.30 -4.88 -3.48
CA ILE A 136 1.49 -4.48 -2.35
C ILE A 136 1.98 -3.09 -1.99
N GLY A 137 1.21 -2.06 -2.33
CA GLY A 137 1.52 -0.69 -1.97
C GLY A 137 0.61 -0.19 -0.86
N ASN A 138 1.17 0.44 0.17
CA ASN A 138 0.42 1.32 1.04
C ASN A 138 0.58 2.74 0.49
N SER A 139 -0.47 3.26 -0.16
CA SER A 139 -0.46 4.57 -0.80
C SER A 139 -1.61 5.41 -0.31
N THR A 140 -1.36 6.71 -0.16
CA THR A 140 -2.39 7.69 0.17
C THR A 140 -3.46 7.81 -0.91
N ALA A 141 -3.18 7.39 -2.15
CA ALA A 141 -4.14 7.36 -3.26
C ALA A 141 -5.36 6.44 -3.00
N ILE A 142 -5.29 5.54 -2.03
CA ILE A 142 -6.43 4.70 -1.63
C ILE A 142 -7.63 5.55 -1.16
N GLN A 143 -7.40 6.79 -0.72
CA GLN A 143 -8.44 7.72 -0.33
C GLN A 143 -9.49 7.95 -1.44
N GLU A 144 -9.13 7.85 -2.73
CA GLU A 144 -10.08 7.99 -3.84
C GLU A 144 -11.17 6.91 -3.82
N LEU A 145 -10.81 5.69 -3.42
CA LEU A 145 -11.76 4.58 -3.29
C LEU A 145 -12.75 4.86 -2.16
N PHE A 146 -12.25 5.33 -1.02
CA PHE A 146 -13.08 5.70 0.12
C PHE A 146 -13.98 6.89 -0.19
N LYS A 147 -13.47 7.93 -0.86
CA LYS A 147 -14.27 9.08 -1.32
C LYS A 147 -15.43 8.64 -2.22
N ARG A 148 -15.17 7.74 -3.18
CA ARG A 148 -16.21 7.22 -4.08
C ARG A 148 -17.30 6.44 -3.33
N VAL A 149 -16.92 5.65 -2.32
CA VAL A 149 -17.89 4.91 -1.49
C VAL A 149 -18.68 5.88 -0.60
N SER A 150 -17.99 6.86 0.01
CA SER A 150 -18.60 7.92 0.82
C SER A 150 -19.64 8.70 0.03
N ASP A 151 -19.32 9.17 -1.17
CA ASP A 151 -20.25 9.93 -2.02
C ASP A 151 -21.52 9.13 -2.35
N GLN A 152 -21.37 7.85 -2.69
CA GLN A 152 -22.51 6.96 -2.98
C GLN A 152 -23.36 6.71 -1.73
N PHE A 153 -22.70 6.50 -0.59
CA PHE A 153 -23.35 6.33 0.70
C PHE A 153 -24.16 7.57 1.08
N THR A 154 -23.55 8.75 1.05
CA THR A 154 -24.21 10.02 1.40
C THR A 154 -25.44 10.28 0.51
N VAL A 155 -25.38 9.98 -0.80
CA VAL A 155 -26.54 10.14 -1.70
C VAL A 155 -27.71 9.22 -1.33
N MET A 156 -27.42 7.97 -0.97
CA MET A 156 -28.44 7.00 -0.52
C MET A 156 -29.00 7.36 0.85
N PHE A 157 -28.11 7.66 1.80
CA PHE A 157 -28.45 7.94 3.19
C PHE A 157 -29.26 9.23 3.35
N ARG A 158 -28.94 10.29 2.60
CA ARG A 158 -29.73 11.54 2.55
C ARG A 158 -31.18 11.32 2.15
N ARG A 159 -31.47 10.29 1.35
CA ARG A 159 -32.84 9.94 0.94
C ARG A 159 -33.48 8.88 1.85
N LYS A 160 -32.76 8.41 2.87
CA LYS A 160 -33.12 7.26 3.73
C LYS A 160 -33.55 6.03 2.91
N ALA A 161 -32.97 5.85 1.73
CA ALA A 161 -33.32 4.75 0.85
C ALA A 161 -32.83 3.42 1.44
N PHE A 162 -33.69 2.40 1.47
CA PHE A 162 -33.39 1.06 2.01
C PHE A 162 -33.00 1.00 3.50
N LEU A 163 -33.13 2.10 4.24
CA LEU A 163 -32.75 2.17 5.66
C LEU A 163 -33.56 1.21 6.54
N PHE A 164 -34.83 0.97 6.20
CA PHE A 164 -35.73 0.12 6.97
C PHE A 164 -35.25 -1.34 7.10
N TRP A 165 -34.46 -1.85 6.15
CA TRP A 165 -33.91 -3.20 6.24
C TRP A 165 -32.90 -3.34 7.37
N TYR A 166 -32.19 -2.26 7.69
CA TYR A 166 -31.17 -2.24 8.74
C TYR A 166 -31.80 -1.93 10.09
N THR A 167 -32.69 -0.94 10.15
CA THR A 167 -33.41 -0.61 11.39
C THR A 167 -34.36 -1.73 11.81
N GLY A 168 -34.88 -2.52 10.86
CA GLY A 168 -35.70 -3.70 11.15
C GLY A 168 -34.95 -4.83 11.86
N GLU A 169 -33.62 -4.90 11.70
CA GLU A 169 -32.74 -5.86 12.37
C GLU A 169 -32.17 -5.30 13.70
N GLY A 170 -32.57 -4.09 14.09
CA GLY A 170 -32.20 -3.47 15.38
C GLY A 170 -31.05 -2.46 15.31
N MET A 171 -30.61 -2.06 14.11
CA MET A 171 -29.59 -1.02 13.92
C MET A 171 -30.17 0.39 14.09
N ASP A 172 -29.46 1.31 14.75
CA ASP A 172 -29.90 2.71 14.86
C ASP A 172 -29.39 3.58 13.70
N GLU A 173 -30.12 4.63 13.34
CA GLU A 173 -29.69 5.61 12.32
C GLU A 173 -28.40 6.33 12.74
N LEU A 174 -28.12 6.44 14.04
CA LEU A 174 -26.91 7.04 14.56
C LEU A 174 -25.66 6.24 14.16
N GLU A 175 -25.73 4.90 14.14
CA GLU A 175 -24.60 4.04 13.78
C GLU A 175 -24.13 4.28 12.33
N PHE A 176 -25.05 4.62 11.43
CA PHE A 176 -24.72 5.03 10.06
C PHE A 176 -23.94 6.35 10.01
N THR A 177 -24.30 7.29 10.88
CA THR A 177 -23.65 8.60 10.97
C THR A 177 -22.25 8.46 11.58
N GLU A 178 -22.09 7.61 12.58
CA GLU A 178 -20.78 7.27 13.16
C GLU A 178 -19.86 6.61 12.13
N ALA A 179 -20.38 5.66 11.34
CA ALA A 179 -19.62 5.02 10.27
C ALA A 179 -19.21 6.01 9.16
N GLU A 180 -20.10 6.92 8.77
CA GLU A 180 -19.79 8.00 7.81
C GLU A 180 -18.68 8.91 8.35
N SER A 181 -18.77 9.34 9.61
CA SER A 181 -17.74 10.15 10.27
C SER A 181 -16.38 9.43 10.29
N ASN A 182 -16.35 8.17 10.75
CA ASN A 182 -15.12 7.38 10.83
C ASN A 182 -14.42 7.20 9.47
N MET A 183 -15.20 7.06 8.40
CA MET A 183 -14.68 6.96 7.03
C MET A 183 -14.11 8.30 6.55
N ASN A 184 -14.77 9.42 6.85
CA ASN A 184 -14.28 10.74 6.51
C ASN A 184 -13.00 11.10 7.29
N ASP A 185 -12.91 10.69 8.56
CA ASP A 185 -11.70 10.84 9.36
C ASP A 185 -10.54 10.06 8.74
N LEU A 186 -10.77 8.81 8.31
CA LEU A 186 -9.74 8.00 7.64
C LEU A 186 -9.26 8.65 6.33
N ILE A 187 -10.17 9.22 5.53
CA ILE A 187 -9.81 9.96 4.31
C ILE A 187 -8.93 11.16 4.66
N SER A 188 -9.26 11.85 5.74
CA SER A 188 -8.53 13.04 6.20
C SER A 188 -7.13 12.69 6.70
N GLU A 189 -6.97 11.58 7.42
CA GLU A 189 -5.65 11.04 7.80
C GLU A 189 -4.79 10.74 6.57
N TYR A 190 -5.34 10.07 5.54
CA TYR A 190 -4.59 9.81 4.31
C TYR A 190 -4.16 11.10 3.60
N GLN A 191 -4.98 12.15 3.64
CA GLN A 191 -4.64 13.45 3.08
C GLN A 191 -3.51 14.14 3.88
N GLN A 192 -3.58 14.10 5.20
CA GLN A 192 -2.54 14.67 6.08
C GLN A 192 -1.16 14.09 5.78
N TYR A 193 -1.03 12.77 5.68
CA TYR A 193 0.26 12.14 5.37
C TYR A 193 0.70 12.28 3.92
N GLN A 194 -0.23 12.58 3.01
CA GLN A 194 0.12 12.89 1.63
C GLN A 194 0.84 14.23 1.52
N ASP A 195 0.37 15.21 2.28
CA ASP A 195 0.90 16.58 2.27
C ASP A 195 2.08 16.76 3.23
N ALA A 196 2.24 15.87 4.21
CA ALA A 196 3.36 15.88 5.16
C ALA A 196 4.72 15.87 4.44
N THR A 197 5.57 16.83 4.81
CA THR A 197 6.95 16.95 4.36
C THR A 197 7.93 16.70 5.50
N VAL A 198 9.21 16.49 5.19
CA VAL A 198 10.26 16.25 6.20
C VAL A 198 10.38 17.41 7.20
N ASP A 199 10.02 18.63 6.79
CA ASP A 199 10.04 19.83 7.65
C ASP A 199 8.92 19.83 8.71
N ASP A 200 7.81 19.13 8.45
CA ASP A 200 6.67 19.07 9.38
C ASP A 200 6.89 18.10 10.56
N ASN A 201 7.94 17.25 10.49
CA ASN A 201 8.33 16.31 11.54
C ASN A 201 9.63 16.70 12.28
N LEU A 202 10.25 17.84 11.93
CA LEU A 202 11.47 18.36 12.56
C LEU A 202 11.19 19.58 13.47
N GLY A 203 9.94 19.77 13.89
CA GLY A 203 9.54 20.80 14.85
C GLY A 203 8.70 20.22 15.99
N ASP A 204 9.31 20.19 17.18
CA ASP A 204 8.69 20.58 18.47
C ASP A 204 8.09 19.56 19.46
N GLU A 205 8.30 18.23 19.43
CA GLU A 205 7.80 17.40 20.57
C GLU A 205 8.68 16.27 21.14
N GLU A 206 9.83 15.90 20.57
CA GLU A 206 10.66 14.81 21.16
C GLU A 206 12.09 15.20 21.61
N TYR A 207 12.58 16.41 21.29
CA TYR A 207 13.93 16.83 21.69
C TYR A 207 13.97 17.81 22.88
N GLU A 208 12.86 18.45 23.26
CA GLU A 208 12.83 19.34 24.43
C GLU A 208 12.65 18.57 25.75
N GLU A 209 11.99 17.40 25.76
CA GLU A 209 11.83 16.61 26.99
C GLU A 209 13.14 15.97 27.48
N GLU A 210 14.11 15.69 26.59
CA GLU A 210 15.42 15.15 27.01
C GLU A 210 16.36 16.24 27.56
N GLU A 211 16.31 17.48 27.04
CA GLU A 211 17.13 18.58 27.56
C GLU A 211 16.59 19.16 28.88
N GLU A 212 15.27 19.20 29.10
CA GLU A 212 14.70 19.64 30.38
C GLU A 212 14.95 18.62 31.51
N GLN A 213 14.95 17.31 31.22
CA GLN A 213 15.23 16.28 32.23
C GLN A 213 16.72 16.23 32.64
N GLU A 214 17.67 16.55 31.76
CA GLU A 214 19.09 16.66 32.13
C GLU A 214 19.41 17.95 32.91
N ALA A 215 18.63 19.03 32.71
CA ALA A 215 18.80 20.28 33.44
C ALA A 215 18.26 20.23 34.88
N GLU A 216 17.17 19.49 35.13
CA GLU A 216 16.60 19.35 36.49
C GLU A 216 17.31 18.29 37.35
N GLY A 217 18.10 17.39 36.75
CA GLY A 217 18.87 16.37 37.48
C GLY A 217 20.19 16.85 38.12
N ASN A 218 20.55 18.14 37.94
CA ASN A 218 21.84 18.70 38.33
C ASN A 218 21.77 19.94 39.25
N GLN A 219 20.67 20.12 40.00
CA GLN A 219 20.58 21.08 41.11
C GLN A 219 20.55 20.39 42.48
#